data_AF-A0A9D9RSD8-F1
#
_entry.id   AF-A0A9D9RSD8-F1
#
_cell.length_a   1.000
_cell.length_b   1.000
_cell.length_c   1.000
_cell.angle_alpha   90.00
_cell.angle_beta   90.00
_cell.angle_gamma   90.00
#
_symmetry.space_group_name_H-M   'P 1'
#
loop_
_entity.id
_entity.type
_entity.pdbx_description
1 polymer ?
#
loop_
_entity_poly.entity_id
_entity_poly.type
_entity_poly.pdbx_seq_one_letter_code
_entity_poly.pdbx_strand_id
1 'polypeptide(L)'
;MLKFFNALSRLFTPAKYPSDSATEPAQITQCKVLLIVYDPVMDPATGITLSQKQNWYRTTDLITGFILDMLQVSGGMARFQIVQRVDVNEFPAKVDGFRYTPKTYLDVLQNKSAPHTPAEVDYNAILAKYNVLQRVAQNEIDEVWVFGFPHAGFYESTMGGPGAFWCNAPPMKNTESSKRRFVVMGFSYERHIGEMHEAYGHRAESIMEKTFGKLSGEANLWQRFIRYEKVAPGQAACGNIHFAPNSQKDYEWNNLTPVSSECYDWLLNFPNFKGDRRIVGSMEWGSGDIREHHKWWFNHFPRVAGRKNGIHNNWWQYVVNPQSVIL
;
A
#
# COMPACT_ATOMS: atom_id res chain seq x y z
N MET A 1 30.33 -1.98 39.28
CA MET A 1 28.92 -2.01 38.84
C MET A 1 28.52 -0.83 37.94
N LEU A 2 29.08 0.38 38.11
CA LEU A 2 28.75 1.57 37.29
C LEU A 2 29.41 1.64 35.89
N LYS A 3 30.43 0.80 35.62
CA LYS A 3 31.08 0.70 34.29
C LYS A 3 30.42 -0.32 33.34
N PHE A 4 29.52 -1.16 33.84
CA PHE A 4 28.79 -2.17 33.05
C PHE A 4 27.53 -1.58 32.39
N PHE A 5 26.92 -0.54 32.98
CA PHE A 5 25.74 0.12 32.41
C PHE A 5 26.05 1.07 31.23
N ASN A 6 27.28 1.58 31.12
CA ASN A 6 27.71 2.42 29.98
C ASN A 6 28.12 1.62 28.73
N ALA A 7 28.17 0.28 28.81
CA ALA A 7 28.47 -0.58 27.66
C ALA A 7 27.21 -1.01 26.88
N LEU A 8 26.02 -0.92 27.49
CA LEU A 8 24.75 -1.28 26.85
C LEU A 8 24.02 -0.11 26.18
N SER A 9 24.36 1.14 26.48
CA SER A 9 23.76 2.33 25.84
C SER A 9 24.40 2.72 24.50
N ARG A 10 25.43 1.97 24.05
CA ARG A 10 26.01 2.07 22.69
C ARG A 10 25.41 1.08 21.70
N LEU A 11 24.45 0.26 22.11
CA LEU A 11 23.73 -0.64 21.22
C LEU A 11 22.53 0.13 20.67
N PHE A 12 22.51 0.30 19.35
CA PHE A 12 21.52 1.03 18.55
C PHE A 12 21.69 2.56 18.51
N THR A 13 22.81 3.03 17.96
CA THR A 13 22.75 4.31 17.24
C THR A 13 21.85 4.10 16.02
N PRO A 14 20.75 4.86 15.84
CA PRO A 14 19.90 4.72 14.67
C PRO A 14 20.73 4.88 13.41
N ALA A 15 20.41 4.11 12.37
CA ALA A 15 21.13 4.24 11.10
C ALA A 15 20.99 5.68 10.61
N LYS A 16 22.13 6.34 10.36
CA LYS A 16 22.15 7.69 9.80
C LYS A 16 21.67 7.63 8.37
N TYR A 17 20.96 8.66 7.94
CA TYR A 17 20.69 8.80 6.52
C TYR A 17 21.99 8.97 5.72
N PRO A 18 22.04 8.46 4.49
CA PRO A 18 23.15 8.70 3.58
C PRO A 18 23.24 10.19 3.21
N SER A 19 24.42 10.62 2.76
CA SER A 19 24.63 11.98 2.27
C SER A 19 23.83 12.24 0.99
N ASP A 20 23.41 13.49 0.83
CA ASP A 20 22.71 13.98 -0.35
C ASP A 20 23.55 13.83 -1.63
N SER A 21 22.85 13.70 -2.75
CA SER A 21 23.45 13.59 -4.07
C SER A 21 22.51 14.19 -5.10
N ALA A 22 22.94 15.20 -5.85
CA ALA A 22 22.10 15.80 -6.89
C ALA A 22 21.97 14.90 -8.14
N THR A 23 22.86 13.92 -8.30
CA THR A 23 23.03 13.15 -9.54
C THR A 23 22.82 11.64 -9.37
N GLU A 24 22.44 11.19 -8.17
CA GLU A 24 22.15 9.77 -7.96
C GLU A 24 21.05 9.30 -8.93
N PRO A 25 21.27 8.28 -9.75
CA PRO A 25 20.29 7.87 -10.75
C PRO A 25 19.02 7.31 -10.09
N ALA A 26 17.84 7.75 -10.56
CA ALA A 26 16.57 7.14 -10.18
C ALA A 26 16.55 5.67 -10.61
N GLN A 27 16.19 4.77 -9.68
CA GLN A 27 16.17 3.34 -9.95
C GLN A 27 14.77 2.82 -10.25
N ILE A 28 14.66 1.99 -11.27
CA ILE A 28 13.46 1.18 -11.49
C ILE A 28 13.40 0.13 -10.38
N THR A 29 12.25 0.00 -9.74
CA THR A 29 12.00 -1.02 -8.72
C THR A 29 11.06 -2.07 -9.27
N GLN A 30 11.57 -3.30 -9.37
CA GLN A 30 10.79 -4.47 -9.75
C GLN A 30 10.32 -5.19 -8.48
N CYS A 31 9.08 -5.66 -8.47
CA CYS A 31 8.49 -6.43 -7.38
C CYS A 31 7.92 -7.75 -7.93
N LYS A 32 8.45 -8.88 -7.44
CA LYS A 32 7.95 -10.22 -7.76
C LYS A 32 6.83 -10.58 -6.80
N VAL A 33 5.64 -10.77 -7.35
CA VAL A 33 4.41 -10.98 -6.58
C VAL A 33 4.02 -12.46 -6.63
N LEU A 34 3.80 -13.04 -5.45
CA LEU A 34 2.97 -14.22 -5.31
C LEU A 34 1.50 -13.79 -5.22
N LEU A 35 0.70 -14.19 -6.18
CA LEU A 35 -0.73 -13.96 -6.20
C LEU A 35 -1.47 -15.19 -5.66
N ILE A 36 -2.31 -15.00 -4.65
CA ILE A 36 -3.19 -16.02 -4.08
C ILE A 36 -4.62 -15.53 -4.21
N VAL A 37 -5.50 -16.31 -4.84
CA VAL A 37 -6.90 -15.97 -5.04
C VAL A 37 -7.76 -16.98 -4.28
N TYR A 38 -8.41 -16.56 -3.19
CA TYR A 38 -9.39 -17.38 -2.49
C TYR A 38 -10.75 -17.22 -3.15
N ASP A 39 -11.13 -18.16 -4.02
CA ASP A 39 -12.42 -18.18 -4.71
C ASP A 39 -13.09 -19.56 -4.55
N PRO A 40 -13.74 -19.81 -3.39
CA PRO A 40 -14.25 -21.13 -3.06
C PRO A 40 -15.38 -21.57 -3.99
N VAL A 41 -15.46 -22.87 -4.26
CA VAL A 41 -16.58 -23.49 -4.97
C VAL A 41 -17.81 -23.47 -4.07
N MET A 42 -18.89 -22.88 -4.57
CA MET A 42 -20.14 -22.70 -3.84
C MET A 42 -21.15 -23.82 -4.06
N ASP A 43 -20.97 -24.59 -5.13
CA ASP A 43 -21.74 -25.79 -5.42
C ASP A 43 -20.83 -26.83 -6.10
N PRO A 44 -20.51 -27.95 -5.43
CA PRO A 44 -19.65 -29.00 -5.98
C PRO A 44 -20.19 -29.67 -7.24
N ALA A 45 -21.52 -29.67 -7.46
CA ALA A 45 -22.12 -30.33 -8.63
C ALA A 45 -21.89 -29.53 -9.92
N THR A 46 -21.90 -28.20 -9.82
CA THR A 46 -21.70 -27.29 -10.95
C THR A 46 -20.27 -26.75 -11.04
N GLY A 47 -19.52 -26.81 -9.94
CA GLY A 47 -18.18 -26.21 -9.85
C GLY A 47 -18.19 -24.68 -9.81
N ILE A 48 -19.37 -24.04 -9.69
CA ILE A 48 -19.48 -22.58 -9.68
C ILE A 48 -18.75 -21.99 -8.48
N THR A 49 -17.84 -21.06 -8.72
CA THR A 49 -17.10 -20.38 -7.66
C THR A 49 -17.90 -19.24 -7.05
N LEU A 50 -17.42 -18.70 -5.92
CA LEU A 50 -18.07 -17.61 -5.22
C LEU A 50 -18.17 -16.36 -6.09
N SER A 51 -17.07 -15.97 -6.75
CA SER A 51 -17.04 -14.82 -7.64
C SER A 51 -18.07 -14.96 -8.78
N GLN A 52 -18.17 -16.14 -9.40
CA GLN A 52 -19.15 -16.43 -10.44
C GLN A 52 -20.58 -16.37 -9.91
N LYS A 53 -20.84 -16.99 -8.76
CA LYS A 53 -22.17 -17.02 -8.15
C LYS A 53 -22.68 -15.65 -7.75
N GLN A 54 -21.79 -14.75 -7.33
CA GLN A 54 -22.13 -13.36 -6.95
C GLN A 54 -22.02 -12.37 -8.12
N ASN A 55 -21.61 -12.83 -9.31
CA ASN A 55 -21.33 -11.96 -10.46
C ASN A 55 -20.35 -10.83 -10.11
N TRP A 56 -19.30 -11.17 -9.38
CA TRP A 56 -18.22 -10.25 -9.01
C TRP A 56 -17.10 -10.23 -10.04
N TYR A 57 -16.17 -9.29 -9.90
CA TYR A 57 -15.15 -9.00 -10.90
C TYR A 57 -14.15 -10.14 -11.07
N ARG A 58 -13.68 -10.32 -12.30
CA ARG A 58 -12.59 -11.25 -12.59
C ARG A 58 -11.28 -10.68 -12.08
N THR A 59 -10.61 -11.42 -11.20
CA THR A 59 -9.33 -10.99 -10.59
C THR A 59 -8.26 -10.65 -11.62
N THR A 60 -8.20 -11.38 -12.74
CA THR A 60 -7.26 -11.09 -13.84
C THR A 60 -7.42 -9.68 -14.40
N ASP A 61 -8.66 -9.22 -14.56
CA ASP A 61 -8.96 -7.91 -15.16
C ASP A 61 -8.61 -6.79 -14.16
N LEU A 62 -8.94 -6.99 -12.87
CA LEU A 62 -8.56 -6.09 -11.79
C LEU A 62 -7.03 -5.93 -11.67
N ILE A 63 -6.30 -7.05 -11.64
CA ILE A 63 -4.84 -7.07 -11.53
C ILE A 63 -4.19 -6.40 -12.74
N THR A 64 -4.66 -6.71 -13.94
CA THR A 64 -4.11 -6.13 -15.17
C THR A 64 -4.29 -4.62 -15.18
N GLY A 65 -5.50 -4.14 -14.87
CA GLY A 65 -5.77 -2.71 -14.79
C GLY A 65 -4.95 -2.01 -13.70
N PHE A 66 -4.85 -2.62 -12.51
CA PHE A 66 -4.02 -2.09 -11.43
C PHE A 66 -2.55 -1.96 -11.83
N ILE A 67 -1.94 -3.02 -12.38
CA ILE A 67 -0.52 -2.99 -12.79
C ILE A 67 -0.28 -1.95 -13.89
N LEU A 68 -1.20 -1.81 -14.85
CA LEU A 68 -1.09 -0.82 -15.92
C LEU A 68 -1.17 0.61 -15.37
N ASP A 69 -2.10 0.88 -14.45
CA ASP A 69 -2.18 2.19 -13.80
C ASP A 69 -0.90 2.50 -13.03
N MET A 70 -0.41 1.56 -12.20
CA MET A 70 0.81 1.75 -11.43
C MET A 70 2.04 1.98 -12.31
N LEU A 71 2.13 1.29 -13.45
CA LEU A 71 3.17 1.51 -14.44
C LEU A 71 3.08 2.92 -15.04
N GLN A 72 1.87 3.38 -15.37
CA GLN A 72 1.61 4.70 -15.93
C GLN A 72 1.95 5.81 -14.92
N VAL A 73 1.34 5.78 -13.73
CA VAL A 73 1.48 6.85 -12.73
C VAL A 73 2.86 6.88 -12.09
N SER A 74 3.64 5.80 -12.17
CA SER A 74 5.05 5.80 -11.75
C SER A 74 6.02 6.16 -12.89
N GLY A 75 5.55 6.35 -14.12
CA GLY A 75 6.41 6.63 -15.27
C GLY A 75 7.36 5.47 -15.59
N GLY A 76 6.92 4.25 -15.31
CA GLY A 76 7.70 3.03 -15.50
C GLY A 76 8.67 2.69 -14.37
N MET A 77 8.70 3.47 -13.27
CA MET A 77 9.60 3.24 -12.13
C MET A 77 9.14 2.12 -11.20
N ALA A 78 7.84 1.89 -11.07
CA ALA A 78 7.27 0.77 -10.33
C ALA A 78 6.82 -0.31 -11.32
N ARG A 79 7.36 -1.53 -11.17
CA ARG A 79 7.04 -2.66 -12.05
C ARG A 79 6.70 -3.89 -11.23
N PHE A 80 5.48 -4.39 -11.39
CA PHE A 80 5.01 -5.60 -10.71
C PHE A 80 5.02 -6.77 -11.68
N GLN A 81 5.55 -7.90 -11.22
CA GLN A 81 5.57 -9.15 -11.97
C GLN A 81 4.89 -10.23 -11.15
N ILE A 82 3.75 -10.73 -11.60
CA ILE A 82 3.16 -11.94 -11.01
C ILE A 82 4.05 -13.13 -11.39
N VAL A 83 4.88 -13.60 -10.46
CA VAL A 83 5.77 -14.74 -10.71
C VAL A 83 5.10 -16.07 -10.46
N GLN A 84 4.02 -16.07 -9.69
CA GLN A 84 3.15 -17.23 -9.50
C GLN A 84 1.74 -16.77 -9.14
N ARG A 85 0.75 -17.46 -9.72
CA ARG A 85 -0.65 -17.38 -9.32
C ARG A 85 -1.09 -18.71 -8.72
N VAL A 86 -1.84 -18.65 -7.63
CA VAL A 86 -2.49 -19.80 -7.00
C VAL A 86 -3.96 -19.48 -6.79
N ASP A 87 -4.84 -20.18 -7.51
CA ASP A 87 -6.28 -20.13 -7.28
C ASP A 87 -6.68 -21.22 -6.26
N VAL A 88 -7.39 -20.83 -5.21
CA VAL A 88 -7.62 -21.63 -4.01
C VAL A 88 -9.11 -21.85 -3.83
N ASN A 89 -9.52 -23.12 -3.90
CA ASN A 89 -10.89 -23.56 -3.58
C ASN A 89 -11.05 -23.73 -2.05
N GLU A 90 -10.90 -22.65 -1.30
CA GLU A 90 -11.03 -22.66 0.16
C GLU A 90 -11.59 -21.35 0.68
N PHE A 91 -12.28 -21.41 1.82
CA PHE A 91 -12.40 -20.26 2.71
C PHE A 91 -11.14 -20.23 3.61
N PRO A 92 -10.40 -19.12 3.70
CA PRO A 92 -9.20 -19.06 4.54
C PRO A 92 -9.58 -19.20 6.02
N ALA A 93 -8.67 -19.79 6.81
CA ALA A 93 -8.87 -19.91 8.26
C ALA A 93 -8.81 -18.54 8.93
N LYS A 94 -9.69 -18.34 9.90
CA LYS A 94 -9.60 -17.25 10.88
C LYS A 94 -8.54 -17.56 11.92
N VAL A 95 -8.16 -16.55 12.70
CA VAL A 95 -7.15 -16.67 13.77
C VAL A 95 -7.50 -17.70 14.85
N ASP A 96 -8.78 -18.06 15.00
CA ASP A 96 -9.26 -19.11 15.91
C ASP A 96 -9.47 -20.47 15.22
N GLY A 97 -9.07 -20.59 13.95
CA GLY A 97 -9.25 -21.80 13.13
C GLY A 97 -10.61 -21.91 12.46
N PHE A 98 -11.57 -21.00 12.71
CA PHE A 98 -12.86 -21.02 12.02
C PHE A 98 -12.68 -20.91 10.51
N ARG A 99 -13.49 -21.66 9.76
CA ARG A 99 -13.62 -21.54 8.31
C ARG A 99 -15.08 -21.51 7.94
N TYR A 100 -15.44 -20.55 7.10
CA TYR A 100 -16.74 -20.58 6.47
C TYR A 100 -16.86 -21.82 5.58
N THR A 101 -18.08 -22.33 5.49
CA THR A 101 -18.55 -23.21 4.42
C THR A 101 -19.34 -22.37 3.40
N PRO A 102 -19.61 -22.89 2.19
CA PRO A 102 -20.49 -22.21 1.24
C PRO A 102 -21.83 -21.78 1.84
N LYS A 103 -22.45 -22.64 2.66
CA LYS A 103 -23.74 -22.34 3.31
C LYS A 103 -23.60 -21.22 4.33
N THR A 104 -22.70 -21.37 5.30
CA THR A 104 -22.55 -20.38 6.38
C THR A 104 -22.12 -19.02 5.84
N TYR A 105 -21.34 -18.98 4.75
CA TYR A 105 -20.96 -17.72 4.12
C TYR A 105 -22.15 -17.06 3.40
N LEU A 106 -22.96 -17.83 2.67
CA LEU A 106 -24.17 -17.29 2.04
C LEU A 106 -25.17 -16.77 3.07
N ASP A 107 -25.29 -17.42 4.23
CA ASP A 107 -26.14 -16.95 5.32
C ASP A 107 -25.65 -15.58 5.84
N VAL A 108 -24.34 -15.34 5.89
CA VAL A 108 -23.77 -14.02 6.22
C VAL A 108 -24.07 -12.99 5.13
N LEU A 109 -23.80 -13.29 3.85
CA LEU A 109 -24.07 -12.37 2.74
C LEU A 109 -25.56 -12.00 2.62
N GLN A 110 -26.46 -12.90 3.02
CA GLN A 110 -27.91 -12.69 3.01
C GLN A 110 -28.44 -12.06 4.30
N ASN A 111 -27.56 -11.64 5.21
CA ASN A 111 -27.91 -11.10 6.53
C ASN A 111 -28.77 -12.04 7.39
N LYS A 112 -28.68 -13.36 7.18
CA LYS A 112 -29.34 -14.39 7.99
C LYS A 112 -28.52 -14.75 9.23
N SER A 113 -27.24 -14.41 9.25
CA SER A 113 -26.34 -14.62 10.37
C SER A 113 -25.32 -13.49 10.42
N ALA A 114 -24.87 -13.15 11.62
CA ALA A 114 -23.78 -12.20 11.78
C ALA A 114 -22.46 -12.79 11.25
N PRO A 115 -21.53 -11.97 10.72
CA PRO A 115 -20.18 -12.41 10.40
C PRO A 115 -19.48 -13.00 11.63
N HIS A 116 -18.65 -14.02 11.41
CA HIS A 116 -17.84 -14.63 12.49
C HIS A 116 -16.89 -13.63 13.13
N THR A 117 -16.69 -13.75 14.45
CA THR A 117 -15.74 -12.96 15.24
C THR A 117 -14.90 -13.92 16.09
N PRO A 118 -13.56 -13.82 16.11
CA PRO A 118 -12.71 -12.79 15.46
C PRO A 118 -12.74 -12.84 13.92
N ALA A 119 -12.66 -11.66 13.31
CA ALA A 119 -12.85 -11.51 11.86
C ALA A 119 -11.56 -11.75 11.08
N GLU A 120 -10.41 -11.61 11.72
CA GLU A 120 -9.08 -11.65 11.13
C GLU A 120 -8.73 -13.03 10.58
N VAL A 121 -8.05 -13.03 9.43
CA VAL A 121 -7.47 -14.24 8.85
C VAL A 121 -6.22 -14.67 9.62
N ASP A 122 -5.95 -15.97 9.65
CA ASP A 122 -4.67 -16.48 10.12
C ASP A 122 -3.58 -16.30 9.05
N TYR A 123 -2.89 -15.16 9.09
CA TYR A 123 -1.75 -14.89 8.21
C TYR A 123 -0.64 -15.93 8.38
N ASN A 124 -0.36 -16.41 9.60
CA ASN A 124 0.72 -17.39 9.81
C ASN A 124 0.42 -18.70 9.09
N ALA A 125 -0.83 -19.15 9.09
CA ALA A 125 -1.26 -20.32 8.32
C ALA A 125 -1.05 -20.11 6.81
N ILE A 126 -1.35 -18.92 6.27
CA ILE A 126 -1.12 -18.60 4.85
C ILE A 126 0.38 -18.59 4.54
N LEU A 127 1.18 -17.89 5.36
CA LEU A 127 2.62 -17.79 5.17
C LEU A 127 3.30 -19.17 5.20
N ALA A 128 2.88 -20.04 6.12
CA ALA A 128 3.36 -21.42 6.19
C ALA A 128 2.93 -22.26 4.97
N LYS A 129 1.64 -22.21 4.60
CA LYS A 129 1.09 -23.00 3.49
C LYS A 129 1.80 -22.74 2.16
N TYR A 130 2.18 -21.49 1.89
CA TYR A 130 2.84 -21.10 0.63
C TYR A 130 4.34 -20.84 0.78
N ASN A 131 4.92 -21.23 1.92
CA ASN A 131 6.34 -21.07 2.23
C ASN A 131 6.87 -19.64 2.04
N VAL A 132 6.04 -18.63 2.31
CA VAL A 132 6.30 -17.23 1.94
C VAL A 132 7.62 -16.73 2.51
N LEU A 133 7.91 -17.03 3.77
CA LEU A 133 9.12 -16.53 4.45
C LEU A 133 10.39 -17.04 3.75
N GLN A 134 10.47 -18.34 3.44
CA GLN A 134 11.64 -18.89 2.76
C GLN A 134 11.79 -18.30 1.36
N ARG A 135 10.68 -18.14 0.62
CA ARG A 135 10.69 -17.59 -0.74
C ARG A 135 11.13 -16.13 -0.78
N VAL A 136 10.73 -15.34 0.22
CA VAL A 136 11.25 -13.96 0.39
C VAL A 136 12.75 -13.98 0.71
N ALA A 137 13.17 -14.87 1.62
CA ALA A 137 14.58 -15.00 2.01
C ALA A 137 15.49 -15.43 0.85
N GLN A 138 14.95 -16.21 -0.09
CA GLN A 138 15.63 -16.68 -1.30
C GLN A 138 15.49 -15.72 -2.48
N ASN A 139 14.84 -14.57 -2.29
CA ASN A 139 14.56 -13.62 -3.36
C ASN A 139 13.79 -14.26 -4.54
N GLU A 140 12.84 -15.15 -4.26
CA GLU A 140 11.92 -15.69 -5.26
C GLU A 140 10.70 -14.78 -5.43
N ILE A 141 10.24 -14.20 -4.32
CA ILE A 141 9.13 -13.24 -4.25
C ILE A 141 9.56 -12.07 -3.37
N ASP A 142 8.95 -10.91 -3.60
CA ASP A 142 9.15 -9.68 -2.82
C ASP A 142 7.86 -9.29 -2.06
N GLU A 143 6.70 -9.75 -2.55
CA GLU A 143 5.39 -9.34 -2.06
C GLU A 143 4.34 -10.44 -2.28
N VAL A 144 3.28 -10.42 -1.48
CA VAL A 144 2.13 -11.31 -1.63
C VAL A 144 0.87 -10.49 -1.87
N TRP A 145 0.12 -10.80 -2.92
CA TRP A 145 -1.23 -10.27 -3.14
C TRP A 145 -2.23 -11.36 -2.84
N VAL A 146 -3.13 -11.10 -1.90
CA VAL A 146 -4.24 -12.00 -1.58
C VAL A 146 -5.55 -11.38 -2.04
N PHE A 147 -6.27 -12.08 -2.90
CA PHE A 147 -7.63 -11.74 -3.28
C PHE A 147 -8.60 -12.57 -2.46
N GLY A 148 -9.59 -11.89 -1.88
CA GLY A 148 -10.68 -12.52 -1.15
C GLY A 148 -12.00 -11.79 -1.37
N PHE A 149 -12.88 -11.99 -0.42
CA PHE A 149 -14.28 -11.59 -0.45
C PHE A 149 -14.64 -10.87 0.87
N PRO A 150 -15.80 -10.20 0.96
CA PRO A 150 -16.27 -9.61 2.22
C PRO A 150 -16.20 -10.58 3.37
N HIS A 151 -15.70 -10.13 4.52
CA HIS A 151 -15.48 -10.95 5.70
C HIS A 151 -14.44 -12.07 5.55
N ALA A 152 -13.57 -12.05 4.52
CA ALA A 152 -12.43 -12.98 4.42
C ALA A 152 -11.36 -12.71 5.49
N GLY A 153 -11.30 -11.49 6.06
CA GLY A 153 -10.45 -11.15 7.21
C GLY A 153 -9.07 -10.60 6.85
N PHE A 154 -8.88 -10.19 5.60
CA PHE A 154 -7.65 -9.54 5.15
C PHE A 154 -7.64 -8.06 5.54
N TYR A 155 -6.47 -7.56 5.90
CA TYR A 155 -6.16 -6.15 5.93
C TYR A 155 -5.81 -5.71 4.52
N GLU A 156 -6.02 -4.44 4.20
CA GLU A 156 -5.59 -3.86 2.92
C GLU A 156 -4.09 -3.99 2.72
N SER A 157 -3.31 -3.81 3.78
CA SER A 157 -1.90 -4.19 3.81
C SER A 157 -1.45 -4.61 5.22
N THR A 158 -0.42 -5.45 5.30
CA THR A 158 0.37 -5.68 6.52
C THR A 158 1.81 -6.06 6.16
N MET A 159 2.77 -5.72 7.02
CA MET A 159 4.19 -5.94 6.76
C MET A 159 4.76 -7.07 7.62
N GLY A 160 5.58 -7.93 7.02
CA GLY A 160 6.38 -8.93 7.71
C GLY A 160 7.87 -8.74 7.48
N GLY A 161 8.67 -9.52 8.21
CA GLY A 161 10.12 -9.56 8.14
C GLY A 161 10.83 -8.71 9.19
N PRO A 162 12.17 -8.74 9.19
CA PRO A 162 12.97 -8.04 10.19
C PRO A 162 12.69 -6.52 10.21
N GLY A 163 12.37 -6.01 11.40
CA GLY A 163 12.04 -4.59 11.58
C GLY A 163 10.78 -4.14 10.84
N ALA A 164 9.83 -5.07 10.61
CA ALA A 164 8.50 -4.70 10.12
C ALA A 164 7.86 -3.63 11.01
N PHE A 165 7.11 -2.74 10.40
CA PHE A 165 6.42 -1.64 11.07
C PHE A 165 4.97 -1.54 10.58
N TRP A 166 4.18 -0.65 11.17
CA TRP A 166 2.80 -0.41 10.76
C TRP A 166 2.72 -0.13 9.26
N CYS A 167 1.88 -0.90 8.56
CA CYS A 167 1.64 -0.72 7.13
C CYS A 167 0.15 -0.88 6.89
N ASN A 168 -0.63 0.15 7.22
CA ASN A 168 -2.08 0.15 7.37
C ASN A 168 -2.68 -0.89 8.34
N ALA A 169 -1.84 -1.71 8.97
CA ALA A 169 -2.20 -2.68 9.98
C ALA A 169 -0.97 -2.98 10.85
N PRO A 170 -1.15 -3.63 12.03
CA PRO A 170 -0.05 -4.11 12.84
C PRO A 170 0.91 -5.01 12.04
N PRO A 171 2.23 -4.94 12.30
CA PRO A 171 3.20 -5.82 11.66
C PRO A 171 2.98 -7.28 12.06
N MET A 172 3.20 -8.19 11.11
CA MET A 172 3.08 -9.63 11.32
C MET A 172 4.18 -10.16 12.25
N LYS A 173 3.78 -10.97 13.24
CA LYS A 173 4.70 -11.60 14.21
C LYS A 173 5.33 -12.87 13.64
N ASN A 174 6.51 -13.25 14.14
CA ASN A 174 7.20 -14.50 13.79
C ASN A 174 7.55 -14.61 12.29
N THR A 175 7.91 -13.49 11.67
CA THR A 175 8.20 -13.41 10.22
C THR A 175 9.67 -13.11 9.92
N GLU A 176 10.54 -13.03 10.93
CA GLU A 176 11.94 -12.62 10.81
C GLU A 176 12.78 -13.58 9.95
N SER A 177 12.36 -14.84 9.83
CA SER A 177 13.02 -15.83 8.98
C SER A 177 12.94 -15.49 7.48
N SER A 178 12.12 -14.51 7.08
CA SER A 178 12.13 -13.96 5.73
C SER A 178 13.40 -13.19 5.39
N LYS A 179 14.19 -12.79 6.39
CA LYS A 179 15.45 -12.01 6.28
C LYS A 179 15.30 -10.62 5.62
N ARG A 180 14.17 -10.33 4.99
CA ARG A 180 13.82 -9.08 4.30
C ARG A 180 12.39 -8.70 4.63
N ARG A 181 12.11 -7.40 4.65
CA ARG A 181 10.73 -6.92 4.75
C ARG A 181 9.95 -7.25 3.48
N PHE A 182 8.69 -7.64 3.66
CA PHE A 182 7.74 -7.86 2.59
C PHE A 182 6.35 -7.39 3.03
N VAL A 183 5.48 -7.10 2.07
CA VAL A 183 4.09 -6.70 2.33
C VAL A 183 3.15 -7.80 1.85
N VAL A 184 2.07 -8.02 2.59
CA VAL A 184 0.89 -8.75 2.12
C VAL A 184 -0.18 -7.72 1.83
N MET A 185 -0.60 -7.60 0.57
CA MET A 185 -1.71 -6.74 0.14
C MET A 185 -3.00 -7.56 0.10
N GLY A 186 -4.05 -7.07 0.74
CA GLY A 186 -5.39 -7.66 0.67
C GLY A 186 -6.29 -6.90 -0.29
N PHE A 187 -6.82 -7.61 -1.28
CA PHE A 187 -7.76 -7.07 -2.26
C PHE A 187 -9.07 -7.86 -2.26
N SER A 188 -10.15 -7.22 -2.67
CA SER A 188 -11.48 -7.84 -2.79
C SER A 188 -11.94 -7.83 -4.23
N TYR A 189 -12.34 -8.98 -4.77
CA TYR A 189 -12.92 -9.05 -6.11
C TYR A 189 -14.40 -8.63 -6.17
N GLU A 190 -15.02 -8.32 -5.02
CA GLU A 190 -16.29 -7.57 -4.96
C GLU A 190 -16.09 -6.08 -5.35
N ARG A 191 -14.88 -5.55 -5.19
CA ARG A 191 -14.55 -4.14 -5.39
C ARG A 191 -13.82 -3.90 -6.73
N HIS A 192 -13.46 -2.64 -6.98
CA HIS A 192 -12.89 -2.20 -8.25
C HIS A 192 -11.41 -1.85 -8.07
N ILE A 193 -10.79 -1.40 -9.17
CA ILE A 193 -9.37 -0.99 -9.18
C ILE A 193 -9.14 0.25 -8.29
N GLY A 194 -10.15 1.12 -8.14
CA GLY A 194 -10.06 2.31 -7.29
C GLY A 194 -9.75 1.97 -5.83
N GLU A 195 -10.42 0.96 -5.28
CA GLU A 195 -10.16 0.45 -3.93
C GLU A 195 -8.83 -0.29 -3.82
N MET A 196 -8.37 -0.96 -4.90
CA MET A 196 -7.00 -1.50 -4.92
C MET A 196 -5.96 -0.38 -4.81
N HIS A 197 -6.20 0.77 -5.48
CA HIS A 197 -5.34 1.94 -5.35
C HIS A 197 -5.41 2.56 -3.96
N GLU A 198 -6.58 2.57 -3.33
CA GLU A 198 -6.75 3.05 -1.95
C GLU A 198 -5.92 2.22 -0.97
N ALA A 199 -6.06 0.89 -1.02
CA ALA A 199 -5.30 -0.05 -0.21
C ALA A 199 -3.77 0.12 -0.42
N TYR A 200 -3.33 0.28 -1.67
CA TYR A 200 -1.93 0.54 -1.98
C TYR A 200 -1.48 1.93 -1.52
N GLY A 201 -2.39 2.91 -1.55
CA GLY A 201 -2.20 4.26 -1.03
C GLY A 201 -1.90 4.28 0.46
N HIS A 202 -2.69 3.56 1.26
CA HIS A 202 -2.44 3.43 2.69
C HIS A 202 -1.10 2.78 3.02
N ARG A 203 -0.68 1.78 2.22
CA ARG A 203 0.69 1.26 2.29
C ARG A 203 1.70 2.38 1.99
N ALA A 204 1.51 3.13 0.91
CA ALA A 204 2.42 4.18 0.51
C ALA A 204 2.54 5.24 1.61
N GLU A 205 1.43 5.69 2.20
CA GLU A 205 1.42 6.63 3.33
C GLU A 205 2.22 6.09 4.51
N SER A 206 1.97 4.84 4.91
CA SER A 206 2.69 4.20 6.02
C SER A 206 4.21 4.11 5.76
N ILE A 207 4.61 3.75 4.54
CA ILE A 207 6.01 3.64 4.14
C ILE A 207 6.68 5.02 4.07
N MET A 208 6.00 6.02 3.51
CA MET A 208 6.56 7.37 3.37
C MET A 208 6.66 8.08 4.72
N GLU A 209 5.66 7.91 5.60
CA GLU A 209 5.72 8.39 6.98
C GLU A 209 6.93 7.80 7.71
N LYS A 210 7.16 6.48 7.57
CA LYS A 210 8.34 5.83 8.17
C LYS A 210 9.65 6.30 7.53
N THR A 211 9.67 6.48 6.20
CA THR A 211 10.84 6.92 5.44
C THR A 211 11.31 8.30 5.86
N PHE A 212 10.38 9.22 6.12
CA PHE A 212 10.64 10.59 6.54
C PHE A 212 10.64 10.78 8.06
N GLY A 213 10.33 9.75 8.86
CA GLY A 213 10.04 9.88 10.30
C GLY A 213 11.20 10.35 11.19
N LYS A 214 12.43 10.43 10.67
CA LYS A 214 13.58 11.05 11.38
C LYS A 214 13.80 12.52 11.01
N LEU A 215 13.01 13.05 10.07
CA LEU A 215 13.07 14.43 9.60
C LEU A 215 11.89 15.23 10.15
N SER A 216 12.09 16.53 10.34
CA SER A 216 11.07 17.46 10.83
C SER A 216 11.14 18.80 10.10
N GLY A 217 10.09 19.61 10.25
CA GLY A 217 9.98 20.91 9.57
C GLY A 217 10.10 20.77 8.05
N GLU A 218 10.79 21.73 7.43
CA GLU A 218 10.97 21.78 5.97
C GLU A 218 11.82 20.64 5.40
N ALA A 219 12.56 19.90 6.25
CA ALA A 219 13.28 18.71 5.80
C ALA A 219 12.33 17.51 5.56
N ASN A 220 11.17 17.48 6.24
CA ASN A 220 10.18 16.43 6.08
C ASN A 220 9.28 16.73 4.87
N LEU A 221 9.75 16.33 3.69
CA LEU A 221 9.06 16.59 2.43
C LEU A 221 7.74 15.80 2.31
N TRP A 222 7.59 14.67 3.01
CA TRP A 222 6.33 13.94 3.05
C TRP A 222 5.21 14.74 3.72
N GLN A 223 5.49 15.35 4.88
CA GLN A 223 4.54 16.19 5.60
C GLN A 223 4.16 17.46 4.82
N ARG A 224 5.01 17.93 3.91
CA ARG A 224 4.66 18.99 2.95
C ARG A 224 3.78 18.47 1.81
N PHE A 225 4.13 17.31 1.24
CA PHE A 225 3.41 16.69 0.14
C PHE A 225 1.94 16.44 0.47
N ILE A 226 1.65 15.95 1.68
CA ILE A 226 0.30 15.55 2.09
C ILE A 226 -0.60 16.71 2.57
N ARG A 227 -0.15 17.96 2.47
CA ARG A 227 -0.95 19.11 2.88
C ARG A 227 -2.17 19.28 1.99
N TYR A 228 -3.28 19.63 2.61
CA TYR A 228 -4.52 20.08 1.97
C TYR A 228 -5.11 21.24 2.79
N GLU A 229 -6.01 22.00 2.18
CA GLU A 229 -6.41 23.33 2.68
C GLU A 229 -6.92 23.31 4.12
N LYS A 230 -7.70 22.29 4.48
CA LYS A 230 -8.31 22.21 5.81
C LYS A 230 -7.28 22.07 6.94
N VAL A 231 -6.15 21.41 6.71
CA VAL A 231 -5.11 21.17 7.74
C VAL A 231 -3.94 22.15 7.62
N ALA A 232 -3.74 22.74 6.45
CA ALA A 232 -2.70 23.73 6.21
C ALA A 232 -3.24 24.87 5.32
N PRO A 233 -4.06 25.79 5.89
CA PRO A 233 -4.71 26.85 5.13
C PRO A 233 -3.72 27.70 4.36
N GLY A 234 -4.00 27.94 3.08
CA GLY A 234 -3.11 28.67 2.19
C GLY A 234 -1.79 27.95 1.88
N GLN A 235 -1.65 26.67 2.21
CA GLN A 235 -0.46 25.84 1.97
C GLN A 235 -0.82 24.44 1.43
N ALA A 236 -1.96 24.29 0.77
CA ALA A 236 -2.36 23.04 0.12
C ALA A 236 -1.31 22.57 -0.90
N ALA A 237 -1.04 21.27 -0.91
CA ALA A 237 -0.14 20.57 -1.82
C ALA A 237 -0.92 19.46 -2.54
N CYS A 238 -0.49 18.20 -2.43
CA CYS A 238 -1.14 17.09 -3.13
C CYS A 238 -2.25 16.41 -2.32
N GLY A 239 -2.38 16.71 -1.02
CA GLY A 239 -3.30 15.98 -0.14
C GLY A 239 -2.87 14.53 0.07
N ASN A 240 -3.79 13.66 0.44
CA ASN A 240 -3.53 12.27 0.80
C ASN A 240 -4.54 11.32 0.13
N ILE A 241 -4.52 10.04 0.49
CA ILE A 241 -5.38 9.07 -0.19
C ILE A 241 -6.87 9.37 0.02
N HIS A 242 -7.25 9.95 1.16
CA HIS A 242 -8.63 10.30 1.52
C HIS A 242 -9.04 11.73 1.15
N PHE A 243 -8.08 12.66 1.09
CA PHE A 243 -8.33 14.10 0.94
C PHE A 243 -7.56 14.65 -0.27
N ALA A 244 -8.30 15.16 -1.25
CA ALA A 244 -7.76 16.04 -2.28
C ALA A 244 -7.42 17.43 -1.70
N PRO A 245 -6.68 18.28 -2.44
CA PRO A 245 -6.20 19.57 -1.93
C PRO A 245 -7.28 20.50 -1.35
N ASN A 246 -8.53 20.41 -1.82
CA ASN A 246 -9.66 21.23 -1.35
C ASN A 246 -10.68 20.47 -0.49
N SER A 247 -10.45 19.20 -0.17
CA SER A 247 -11.40 18.37 0.58
C SER A 247 -11.65 18.92 1.99
N GLN A 248 -12.91 18.86 2.42
CA GLN A 248 -13.37 19.30 3.73
C GLN A 248 -13.76 18.13 4.65
N LYS A 249 -13.96 16.94 4.10
CA LYS A 249 -14.26 15.71 4.83
C LYS A 249 -13.67 14.50 4.12
N ASP A 250 -13.71 13.37 4.82
CA ASP A 250 -13.19 12.10 4.38
C ASP A 250 -13.84 11.66 3.05
N TYR A 251 -13.02 11.17 2.11
CA TYR A 251 -13.42 10.72 0.76
C TYR A 251 -14.11 11.77 -0.11
N GLU A 252 -13.91 13.06 0.15
CA GLU A 252 -14.53 14.14 -0.64
C GLU A 252 -13.60 14.63 -1.75
N TRP A 253 -13.61 13.96 -2.90
CA TRP A 253 -12.79 14.37 -4.07
C TRP A 253 -13.54 15.23 -5.09
N ASN A 254 -14.81 15.55 -4.86
CA ASN A 254 -15.66 16.30 -5.79
C ASN A 254 -15.98 17.74 -5.36
N ASN A 255 -15.29 18.27 -4.34
CA ASN A 255 -15.56 19.64 -3.86
C ASN A 255 -15.36 20.66 -4.99
N LEU A 256 -16.40 21.45 -5.26
CA LEU A 256 -16.43 22.44 -6.34
C LEU A 256 -15.69 23.74 -5.99
N THR A 257 -15.40 23.98 -4.71
CA THR A 257 -14.65 25.17 -4.28
C THR A 257 -13.18 25.00 -4.65
N PRO A 258 -12.62 25.80 -5.56
CA PRO A 258 -11.22 25.67 -5.95
C PRO A 258 -10.28 26.16 -4.84
N VAL A 259 -9.03 25.73 -4.89
CA VAL A 259 -7.98 26.05 -3.91
C VAL A 259 -6.66 26.44 -4.59
N SER A 260 -5.88 27.33 -3.97
CA SER A 260 -4.49 27.55 -4.37
C SER A 260 -3.57 26.43 -3.85
N SER A 261 -3.10 25.58 -4.76
CA SER A 261 -2.23 24.44 -4.43
C SER A 261 -0.86 24.51 -5.12
N GLU A 262 0.17 23.99 -4.45
CA GLU A 262 1.50 23.74 -5.00
C GLU A 262 1.67 22.37 -5.69
N CYS A 263 0.58 21.63 -5.98
CA CYS A 263 0.65 20.32 -6.64
C CYS A 263 1.46 20.35 -7.96
N TYR A 264 1.36 21.42 -8.74
CA TYR A 264 2.17 21.56 -9.96
C TYR A 264 3.67 21.79 -9.68
N ASP A 265 4.04 22.39 -8.56
CA ASP A 265 5.45 22.51 -8.16
C ASP A 265 6.05 21.14 -7.82
N TRP A 266 5.25 20.26 -7.21
CA TRP A 266 5.62 18.86 -7.00
C TRP A 266 5.76 18.10 -8.31
N LEU A 267 4.78 18.22 -9.21
CA LEU A 267 4.76 17.47 -10.46
C LEU A 267 5.87 17.89 -11.43
N LEU A 268 6.14 19.20 -11.53
CA LEU A 268 6.97 19.77 -12.61
C LEU A 268 8.37 20.18 -12.13
N ASN A 269 8.53 20.57 -10.87
CA ASN A 269 9.75 21.25 -10.41
C ASN A 269 10.51 20.48 -9.32
N PHE A 270 9.98 19.40 -8.75
CA PHE A 270 10.72 18.59 -7.78
C PHE A 270 12.04 18.05 -8.40
N PRO A 271 13.20 18.13 -7.71
CA PRO A 271 13.40 18.52 -6.29
C PRO A 271 13.72 20.01 -6.08
N ASN A 272 13.71 20.81 -7.15
CA ASN A 272 14.10 22.22 -7.20
C ASN A 272 12.87 23.13 -7.39
N PHE A 273 12.00 23.11 -6.39
CA PHE A 273 10.78 23.92 -6.31
C PHE A 273 10.95 25.36 -6.81
N LYS A 274 9.96 25.84 -7.57
CA LYS A 274 9.90 27.19 -8.13
C LYS A 274 8.81 28.05 -7.51
N GLY A 275 8.01 27.48 -6.60
CA GLY A 275 6.85 28.15 -6.03
C GLY A 275 5.67 28.19 -7.00
N ASP A 276 5.55 27.22 -7.90
CA ASP A 276 4.43 27.12 -8.85
C ASP A 276 3.13 26.74 -8.11
N ARG A 277 2.34 27.77 -7.81
CA ARG A 277 1.04 27.63 -7.15
C ARG A 277 -0.07 28.06 -8.08
N ARG A 278 -1.08 27.22 -8.21
CA ARG A 278 -2.20 27.42 -9.14
C ARG A 278 -3.53 27.23 -8.43
N ILE A 279 -4.55 27.92 -8.94
CA ILE A 279 -5.93 27.66 -8.55
C ILE A 279 -6.37 26.38 -9.25
N VAL A 280 -6.62 25.33 -8.46
CA VAL A 280 -7.02 23.99 -8.91
C VAL A 280 -8.36 23.60 -8.30
N GLY A 281 -9.04 22.66 -8.93
CA GLY A 281 -10.34 22.16 -8.47
C GLY A 281 -10.52 20.69 -8.82
N SER A 282 -11.69 20.15 -8.49
CA SER A 282 -11.95 18.71 -8.53
C SER A 282 -11.73 18.03 -9.88
N MET A 283 -11.82 18.76 -10.98
CA MET A 283 -11.52 18.25 -12.32
C MET A 283 -10.09 17.74 -12.49
N GLU A 284 -9.12 18.27 -11.72
CA GLU A 284 -7.71 17.83 -11.79
C GLU A 284 -7.54 16.36 -11.37
N TRP A 285 -8.36 15.89 -10.43
CA TRP A 285 -8.27 14.56 -9.82
C TRP A 285 -9.56 13.75 -10.00
N GLY A 286 -10.27 13.98 -11.11
CA GLY A 286 -11.37 13.11 -11.54
C GLY A 286 -12.74 13.41 -10.94
N SER A 287 -12.94 14.57 -10.32
CA SER A 287 -14.26 15.07 -9.91
C SER A 287 -15.08 14.14 -9.00
N GLY A 288 -14.41 13.37 -8.14
CA GLY A 288 -15.07 12.40 -7.26
C GLY A 288 -14.85 10.94 -7.63
N ASP A 289 -14.26 10.66 -8.79
CA ASP A 289 -13.87 9.30 -9.14
C ASP A 289 -12.66 8.84 -8.32
N ILE A 290 -12.86 7.76 -7.55
CA ILE A 290 -11.86 7.16 -6.66
C ILE A 290 -10.57 6.76 -7.40
N ARG A 291 -10.69 6.15 -8.58
CA ARG A 291 -9.54 5.64 -9.32
C ARG A 291 -8.76 6.79 -9.93
N GLU A 292 -9.45 7.77 -10.50
CA GLU A 292 -8.80 8.95 -11.07
C GLU A 292 -8.15 9.83 -10.00
N HIS A 293 -8.76 9.98 -8.81
CA HIS A 293 -8.11 10.68 -7.69
C HIS A 293 -6.81 9.99 -7.27
N HIS A 294 -6.86 8.68 -7.04
CA HIS A 294 -5.66 7.94 -6.62
C HIS A 294 -4.59 7.92 -7.71
N LYS A 295 -4.97 7.79 -8.99
CA LYS A 295 -4.02 7.89 -10.11
C LYS A 295 -3.37 9.27 -10.16
N TRP A 296 -4.15 10.34 -10.02
CA TRP A 296 -3.63 11.70 -9.95
C TRP A 296 -2.65 11.84 -8.80
N TRP A 297 -3.00 11.38 -7.60
CA TRP A 297 -2.16 11.48 -6.41
C TRP A 297 -0.82 10.74 -6.56
N PHE A 298 -0.86 9.48 -7.01
CA PHE A 298 0.36 8.72 -7.30
C PHE A 298 1.18 9.33 -8.43
N ASN A 299 0.55 9.98 -9.41
CA ASN A 299 1.27 10.67 -10.46
C ASN A 299 2.07 11.88 -9.94
N HIS A 300 1.76 12.38 -8.74
CA HIS A 300 2.55 13.44 -8.10
C HIS A 300 3.74 12.90 -7.28
N PHE A 301 3.88 11.58 -7.12
CA PHE A 301 5.03 11.03 -6.41
C PHE A 301 6.33 11.33 -7.18
N PRO A 302 7.34 11.91 -6.50
CA PRO A 302 8.66 12.11 -7.07
C PRO A 302 9.28 10.84 -7.64
N ARG A 303 9.88 10.98 -8.83
CA ARG A 303 10.45 9.87 -9.62
C ARG A 303 11.73 10.24 -10.36
N VAL A 304 12.44 11.26 -9.87
CA VAL A 304 13.59 11.87 -10.55
C VAL A 304 14.92 11.49 -9.87
N ALA A 305 16.03 11.76 -10.56
CA ALA A 305 17.37 11.55 -10.03
C ALA A 305 17.63 12.41 -8.79
N GLY A 306 18.52 11.91 -7.95
CA GLY A 306 19.08 12.56 -6.79
C GLY A 306 18.56 12.00 -5.47
N ARG A 307 19.08 12.60 -4.40
CA ARG A 307 18.76 12.34 -3.01
C ARG A 307 18.85 13.66 -2.26
N LYS A 308 17.84 13.94 -1.46
CA LYS A 308 17.72 15.14 -0.65
C LYS A 308 17.30 14.76 0.77
N ASN A 309 17.92 15.40 1.76
CA ASN A 309 17.76 15.04 3.18
C ASN A 309 17.99 13.54 3.44
N GLY A 310 18.87 12.92 2.65
CA GLY A 310 19.20 11.52 2.75
C GLY A 310 18.16 10.53 2.22
N ILE A 311 17.12 11.02 1.55
CA ILE A 311 16.04 10.22 0.96
C ILE A 311 16.10 10.34 -0.57
N HIS A 312 15.97 9.23 -1.29
CA HIS A 312 15.96 9.25 -2.75
C HIS A 312 14.81 10.11 -3.28
N ASN A 313 15.10 10.89 -4.32
CA ASN A 313 14.11 11.69 -5.02
C ASN A 313 13.11 10.84 -5.82
N ASN A 314 13.36 9.55 -5.99
CA ASN A 314 12.41 8.59 -6.52
C ASN A 314 11.74 7.81 -5.38
N TRP A 315 10.54 8.23 -4.96
CA TRP A 315 9.84 7.66 -3.81
C TRP A 315 9.33 6.25 -4.06
N TRP A 316 9.16 5.86 -5.33
CA TRP A 316 8.80 4.49 -5.71
C TRP A 316 9.80 3.44 -5.24
N GLN A 317 11.08 3.82 -5.03
CA GLN A 317 12.09 2.94 -4.45
C GLN A 317 11.79 2.50 -3.01
N TYR A 318 11.00 3.27 -2.28
CA TYR A 318 10.57 2.93 -0.91
C TYR A 318 9.22 2.23 -0.93
N VAL A 319 8.24 2.81 -1.62
CA VAL A 319 6.87 2.30 -1.66
C VAL A 319 6.82 0.87 -2.19
N VAL A 320 7.54 0.60 -3.28
CA VAL A 320 7.60 -0.74 -3.90
C VAL A 320 8.53 -1.67 -3.11
N ASN A 321 9.68 -1.17 -2.64
CA ASN A 321 10.65 -1.96 -1.89
C ASN A 321 10.84 -1.42 -0.47
N PRO A 322 10.09 -1.93 0.53
CA PRO A 322 10.18 -1.46 1.91
C PRO A 322 11.54 -1.75 2.56
N GLN A 323 12.42 -2.55 1.93
CA GLN A 323 13.79 -2.74 2.39
C GLN A 323 14.61 -1.45 2.33
N SER A 324 14.24 -0.50 1.44
CA SER A 324 14.92 0.78 1.29
C SER A 324 14.72 1.73 2.48
N VAL A 325 13.72 1.48 3.33
CA VAL A 325 13.45 2.30 4.53
C VAL A 325 14.55 2.13 5.58
N ILE A 326 15.17 3.23 5.98
CA ILE A 326 16.26 3.25 6.96
C ILE A 326 15.68 3.43 8.37
N LEU A 327 15.71 2.36 9.18
CA LEU A 327 15.18 2.34 10.54
C LEU A 327 16.05 3.06 11.56
#